data_AF-A0A955B1C4-F1
#
_entry.id   AF-A0A955B1C4-F1
#
_cell.length_a   1.000
_cell.length_b   1.000
_cell.length_c   1.000
_cell.angle_alpha   90.00
_cell.angle_beta   90.00
_cell.angle_gamma   90.00
#
_symmetry.space_group_name_H-M   'P 1'
#
loop_
_entity.id
_entity.type
_entity.pdbx_description
1 polymer ?
#
loop_
_entity_poly.entity_id
_entity_poly.type
_entity_poly.pdbx_seq_one_letter_code
_entity_poly.pdbx_strand_id
1 'polypeptide(L)'
;MALASAIHPLLEKLPDNDDGVCKPELMQCCIEVNTDVCETVAQAELDLRQKLARVEAATDELGLRLFWGATHPFSLWREQQVTPNERYHGLVESLQEMARRLVTFGLHVHVGVDSGDKAVMICDRILQHLPTLLAISCNSPFWE
;
A
#
# COMPACT_ATOMS: atom_id res chain seq x y z
N MET A 1 3.52 -16.94 -10.37
CA MET A 1 2.98 -15.62 -10.80
C MET A 1 3.93 -14.57 -10.30
N ALA A 2 4.23 -13.55 -11.10
CA ALA A 2 5.11 -12.44 -10.74
C ALA A 2 4.31 -11.15 -10.62
N LEU A 3 4.85 -10.16 -9.91
CA LEU A 3 4.32 -8.80 -9.89
C LEU A 3 4.21 -8.23 -11.31
N ALA A 4 3.15 -7.48 -11.57
CA ALA A 4 2.88 -6.83 -12.85
C ALA A 4 2.91 -5.31 -12.69
N SER A 5 3.68 -4.61 -13.51
CA SER A 5 3.66 -3.14 -13.58
C SER A 5 2.44 -2.68 -14.41
N ALA A 6 1.28 -2.58 -13.75
CA ALA A 6 -0.02 -2.41 -14.43
C ALA A 6 -0.93 -1.39 -13.72
N ILE A 7 -0.37 -0.48 -12.93
CA ILE A 7 -1.17 0.48 -12.16
C ILE A 7 -2.03 1.39 -13.05
N HIS A 8 -1.51 1.89 -14.17
CA HIS A 8 -2.26 2.79 -15.07
C HIS A 8 -3.50 2.12 -15.69
N PRO A 9 -3.39 0.96 -16.38
CA PRO A 9 -4.57 0.30 -16.93
C PRO A 9 -5.55 -0.16 -15.84
N LEU A 10 -5.08 -0.48 -14.62
CA LEU A 10 -5.95 -0.79 -13.49
C LEU A 10 -6.74 0.45 -13.04
N LEU A 11 -6.08 1.59 -12.89
CA LEU A 11 -6.73 2.84 -12.50
C LEU A 11 -7.75 3.27 -13.57
N GLU A 12 -7.48 3.12 -14.87
CA GLU A 12 -8.45 3.42 -15.94
C GLU A 12 -9.76 2.60 -15.85
N LYS A 13 -9.71 1.43 -15.20
CA LYS A 13 -10.87 0.55 -14.99
C LYS A 13 -11.66 0.88 -13.72
N LEU A 14 -11.10 1.67 -12.81
CA LEU A 14 -11.75 2.03 -11.55
C LEU A 14 -12.60 3.29 -11.72
N PRO A 15 -13.90 3.24 -11.35
CA PRO A 15 -14.83 4.35 -11.58
C PRO A 15 -14.55 5.58 -10.70
N ASP A 16 -13.83 5.41 -9.58
CA ASP A 16 -13.65 6.41 -8.52
C ASP A 16 -12.17 6.86 -8.37
N ASN A 17 -11.48 7.10 -9.48
CA ASN A 17 -10.06 7.48 -9.48
C ASN A 17 -9.76 8.86 -8.85
N ASP A 18 -10.78 9.70 -8.64
CA ASP A 18 -10.61 11.11 -8.24
C ASP A 18 -10.62 11.36 -6.73
N ASP A 19 -11.21 10.46 -5.92
CA ASP A 19 -11.44 10.73 -4.48
C ASP A 19 -10.28 10.29 -3.58
N GLY A 20 -9.20 9.79 -4.18
CA GLY A 20 -8.02 9.35 -3.44
C GLY A 20 -8.22 8.07 -2.63
N VAL A 21 -9.26 7.29 -2.95
CA VAL A 21 -9.56 5.98 -2.37
C VAL A 21 -8.62 4.90 -2.90
N CYS A 22 -8.33 4.92 -4.20
CA CYS A 22 -7.35 4.03 -4.84
C CYS A 22 -6.27 4.90 -5.46
N LYS A 23 -5.01 4.64 -5.11
CA LYS A 23 -3.87 5.46 -5.58
C LYS A 23 -2.74 4.59 -6.10
N PRO A 24 -1.98 5.08 -7.08
CA PRO A 24 -0.69 4.49 -7.38
C PRO A 24 0.28 4.75 -6.23
N GLU A 25 1.21 3.83 -6.04
CA GLU A 25 2.37 4.01 -5.17
C GLU A 25 3.65 4.20 -5.99
N LEU A 26 4.81 4.32 -5.32
CA LEU A 26 6.12 4.47 -5.97
C LEU A 26 6.35 3.46 -7.11
N MET A 27 5.95 2.20 -6.91
CA MET A 27 6.09 1.12 -7.88
C MET A 27 4.76 0.82 -8.58
N GLN A 28 4.81 0.63 -9.89
CA GLN A 28 3.62 0.35 -10.73
C GLN A 28 2.95 -1.01 -10.44
N CYS A 29 3.58 -1.86 -9.65
CA CYS A 29 2.99 -3.12 -9.19
C CYS A 29 2.16 -2.98 -7.91
N CYS A 30 1.97 -1.75 -7.42
CA CYS A 30 1.29 -1.46 -6.17
C CYS A 30 0.10 -0.52 -6.39
N ILE A 31 -1.04 -0.92 -5.83
CA ILE A 31 -2.20 -0.08 -5.63
C ILE A 31 -2.37 0.11 -4.11
N GLU A 32 -2.46 1.36 -3.66
CA GLU A 32 -2.90 1.71 -2.31
C GLU A 32 -4.43 1.82 -2.30
N VAL A 33 -5.07 1.21 -1.31
CA VAL A 33 -6.53 1.28 -1.09
C VAL A 33 -6.79 1.86 0.30
N ASN A 34 -7.43 3.02 0.37
CA ASN A 34 -7.69 3.75 1.60
C ASN A 34 -9.16 3.59 2.00
N THR A 35 -9.39 3.33 3.29
CA THR A 35 -10.74 3.41 3.84
C THR A 35 -11.17 4.87 3.99
N ASP A 36 -12.48 5.09 4.14
CA ASP A 36 -12.96 6.37 4.64
C ASP A 36 -12.65 6.49 6.15
N VAL A 37 -12.92 7.65 6.74
CA VAL A 37 -12.84 7.81 8.20
C VAL A 37 -13.92 6.95 8.84
N CYS A 38 -13.50 5.94 9.59
CA CYS A 38 -14.37 4.99 10.27
C CYS A 38 -14.29 5.19 11.79
N GLU A 39 -15.42 5.03 12.49
CA GLU A 39 -15.49 5.12 13.96
C GLU A 39 -15.25 3.75 14.62
N THR A 40 -15.42 2.66 13.88
CA THR A 40 -15.27 1.30 14.39
C THR A 40 -14.52 0.39 13.40
N VAL A 41 -13.92 -0.68 13.92
CA VAL A 41 -13.26 -1.71 13.10
C VAL A 41 -14.25 -2.37 12.13
N ALA A 42 -15.49 -2.60 12.55
CA ALA A 42 -16.51 -3.21 11.69
C ALA A 42 -16.87 -2.31 10.49
N GLN A 43 -16.90 -0.99 10.69
CA GLN A 43 -17.06 -0.04 9.58
C GLN A 43 -15.87 -0.08 8.62
N ALA A 44 -14.64 -0.07 9.16
CA ALA A 44 -13.43 -0.15 8.34
C ALA A 44 -13.37 -1.46 7.53
N GLU A 45 -13.76 -2.59 8.14
CA GLU A 45 -13.83 -3.88 7.45
C GLU A 45 -14.85 -3.85 6.31
N LEU A 46 -16.06 -3.33 6.57
CA LEU A 46 -17.12 -3.26 5.56
C LEU A 46 -16.71 -2.37 4.38
N ASP A 47 -16.15 -1.19 4.68
CA ASP A 47 -15.68 -0.23 3.68
C ASP A 47 -14.55 -0.83 2.82
N LEU A 48 -13.51 -1.37 3.47
CA LEU A 48 -12.38 -1.98 2.77
C LEU A 48 -12.84 -3.17 1.91
N ARG A 49 -13.72 -4.04 2.43
CA ARG A 49 -14.24 -5.18 1.67
C ARG A 49 -14.95 -4.75 0.38
N GLN A 50 -15.75 -3.69 0.43
CA GLN A 50 -16.45 -3.17 -0.75
C GLN A 50 -15.47 -2.60 -1.78
N LYS A 51 -14.46 -1.85 -1.33
CA LYS A 51 -13.42 -1.27 -2.19
C LYS A 51 -12.56 -2.37 -2.83
N LEU A 52 -12.13 -3.37 -2.05
CA LEU A 52 -11.37 -4.50 -2.56
C LEU A 52 -12.14 -5.34 -3.58
N ALA A 53 -13.44 -5.55 -3.40
CA ALA A 53 -14.26 -6.26 -4.39
C ALA A 53 -14.28 -5.54 -5.76
N ARG A 54 -14.27 -4.20 -5.77
CA ARG A 54 -14.18 -3.40 -7.01
C ARG A 54 -12.80 -3.54 -7.66
N VAL A 55 -11.74 -3.43 -6.86
CA VAL A 55 -10.37 -3.60 -7.35
C VAL A 55 -10.16 -5.01 -7.91
N GLU A 56 -10.66 -6.04 -7.21
CA GLU A 56 -10.56 -7.43 -7.66
C GLU A 56 -11.26 -7.62 -9.01
N ALA A 57 -12.49 -7.12 -9.18
CA ALA A 57 -13.20 -7.16 -10.45
C ALA A 57 -12.43 -6.47 -11.59
N ALA A 58 -11.84 -5.30 -11.32
CA ALA A 58 -11.01 -4.59 -12.30
C ALA A 58 -9.72 -5.36 -12.65
N THR A 59 -9.07 -5.99 -11.65
CA THR A 59 -7.90 -6.84 -11.91
C THR A 59 -8.24 -8.09 -12.70
N ASP A 60 -9.41 -8.70 -12.47
CA ASP A 60 -9.88 -9.88 -13.19
C ASP A 60 -10.06 -9.60 -14.68
N GLU A 61 -10.61 -8.43 -15.05
CA GLU A 61 -10.73 -7.99 -16.44
C GLU A 61 -9.37 -7.84 -17.15
N LEU A 62 -8.32 -7.54 -16.39
CA LEU A 62 -6.94 -7.39 -16.89
C LEU A 62 -6.15 -8.71 -16.84
N GLY A 63 -6.76 -9.81 -16.38
CA GLY A 63 -6.06 -11.09 -16.18
C GLY A 63 -5.05 -11.06 -15.04
N LEU A 64 -5.21 -10.13 -14.10
CA LEU A 64 -4.38 -9.95 -12.92
C LEU A 64 -5.03 -10.57 -11.68
N ARG A 65 -4.29 -10.63 -10.58
CA ARG A 65 -4.77 -11.06 -9.26
C ARG A 65 -4.13 -10.19 -8.19
N LEU A 66 -4.86 -9.95 -7.10
CA LEU A 66 -4.31 -9.30 -5.92
C LEU A 66 -3.39 -10.25 -5.15
N PHE A 67 -2.31 -9.70 -4.60
CA PHE A 67 -1.37 -10.39 -3.75
C PHE A 67 -1.29 -9.68 -2.39
N TRP A 68 -1.24 -10.46 -1.31
CA TRP A 68 -1.15 -9.97 0.05
C TRP A 68 0.12 -10.50 0.71
N GLY A 69 1.05 -9.60 1.02
CA GLY A 69 2.30 -9.91 1.69
C GLY A 69 3.21 -8.69 1.63
N ALA A 70 4.06 -8.50 2.63
CA ALA A 70 4.93 -7.32 2.66
C ALA A 70 6.07 -7.38 1.65
N THR A 71 6.41 -8.58 1.14
CA THR A 71 7.34 -8.76 0.02
C THR A 71 6.81 -9.86 -0.91
N HIS A 72 7.07 -9.74 -2.21
CA HIS A 72 6.72 -10.80 -3.15
C HIS A 72 7.82 -11.88 -3.17
N PRO A 73 7.50 -13.19 -3.08
CA PRO A 73 8.52 -14.22 -2.84
C PRO A 73 9.61 -14.38 -3.91
N PHE A 74 9.29 -14.10 -5.17
CA PHE A 74 10.15 -14.44 -6.33
C PHE A 74 10.23 -13.32 -7.38
N SER A 75 9.67 -12.14 -7.10
CA SER A 75 9.72 -11.03 -8.05
C SER A 75 10.94 -10.19 -7.77
N LEU A 76 11.77 -10.01 -8.78
CA LEU A 76 12.98 -9.21 -8.67
C LEU A 76 12.61 -7.74 -8.56
N TRP A 77 13.13 -7.07 -7.53
CA TRP A 77 12.88 -5.63 -7.38
C TRP A 77 13.41 -4.81 -8.58
N ARG A 78 14.49 -5.29 -9.22
CA ARG A 78 15.12 -4.65 -10.39
C ARG A 78 14.22 -4.58 -11.62
N GLU A 79 13.24 -5.46 -11.70
CA GLU A 79 12.31 -5.54 -12.83
C GLU A 79 11.06 -4.67 -12.61
N GLN A 80 10.88 -4.11 -11.41
CA GLN A 80 9.73 -3.28 -11.09
C GLN A 80 9.90 -1.87 -11.64
N GLN A 81 8.83 -1.33 -12.21
CA GLN A 81 8.84 0.01 -12.79
C GLN A 81 8.34 1.04 -11.79
N VAL A 82 8.99 2.20 -11.80
CA VAL A 82 8.55 3.36 -11.03
C VAL A 82 7.32 3.96 -11.70
N THR A 83 6.34 4.39 -10.90
CA THR A 83 5.18 5.12 -11.39
C THR A 83 5.63 6.49 -11.94
N PRO A 84 5.25 6.87 -13.17
CA PRO A 84 5.55 8.18 -13.75
C PRO A 84 4.94 9.31 -12.91
N ASN A 85 5.76 9.94 -12.09
CA ASN A 85 5.39 11.07 -11.24
C ASN A 85 6.65 11.84 -10.86
N GLU A 86 6.62 13.17 -10.98
CA GLU A 86 7.79 14.02 -10.71
C GLU A 86 8.32 13.84 -9.28
N ARG A 87 7.43 13.71 -8.29
CA ARG A 87 7.80 13.46 -6.89
C ARG A 87 8.51 12.12 -6.74
N TYR A 88 8.02 11.07 -7.41
CA TYR A 88 8.64 9.74 -7.34
C TYR A 88 10.00 9.71 -8.05
N HIS A 89 10.13 10.41 -9.19
CA HIS A 89 11.42 10.55 -9.85
C HIS A 89 12.44 11.30 -9.00
N GLY A 90 12.06 12.40 -8.35
CA GLY A 90 12.92 13.12 -7.42
C GLY A 90 13.36 12.27 -6.21
N LEU A 91 12.47 11.40 -5.71
CA LEU A 91 12.81 10.44 -4.65
C LEU A 91 13.85 9.41 -5.12
N VAL A 92 13.66 8.83 -6.31
CA VAL A 92 14.60 7.88 -6.91
C VAL A 92 15.93 8.54 -7.25
N GLU A 93 15.93 9.79 -7.70
CA GLU A 93 17.16 10.56 -7.92
C GLU A 93 17.90 10.84 -6.61
N SER A 94 17.18 11.12 -5.52
CA SER A 94 17.80 11.40 -4.22
C SER A 94 18.33 10.16 -3.51
N LEU A 95 17.59 9.04 -3.57
CA LEU A 95 17.88 7.83 -2.80
C LEU A 95 18.50 6.70 -3.64
N GLN A 96 18.50 6.83 -4.97
CA GLN A 96 19.09 5.90 -5.93
C GLN A 96 18.60 4.46 -5.68
N GLU A 97 19.53 3.52 -5.51
CA GLU A 97 19.26 2.11 -5.25
C GLU A 97 18.33 1.86 -4.05
N MET A 98 18.36 2.72 -3.03
CA MET A 98 17.50 2.53 -1.86
C MET A 98 16.02 2.67 -2.24
N ALA A 99 15.66 3.67 -3.04
CA ALA A 99 14.29 3.84 -3.51
C ALA A 99 13.86 2.71 -4.46
N ARG A 100 14.77 2.22 -5.31
CA ARG A 100 14.47 1.12 -6.24
C ARG A 100 14.18 -0.20 -5.54
N ARG A 101 14.70 -0.39 -4.33
CA ARG A 101 14.43 -1.56 -3.48
C ARG A 101 13.15 -1.44 -2.66
N LEU A 102 12.39 -0.34 -2.75
CA LEU A 102 11.12 -0.17 -2.05
C LEU A 102 9.97 -0.92 -2.75
N VAL A 103 10.18 -2.21 -3.02
CA VAL A 103 9.14 -3.16 -3.48
C VAL A 103 8.58 -3.88 -2.26
N THR A 104 8.09 -3.09 -1.31
CA THR A 104 7.55 -3.55 -0.03
C THR A 104 6.13 -3.04 0.13
N PHE A 105 5.25 -3.85 0.70
CA PHE A 105 3.85 -3.53 0.86
C PHE A 105 3.49 -3.48 2.35
N GLY A 106 2.64 -2.53 2.74
CA GLY A 106 2.32 -2.27 4.15
C GLY A 106 0.82 -2.14 4.39
N LEU A 107 0.41 -2.43 5.61
CA LEU A 107 -0.89 -2.03 6.15
C LEU A 107 -0.66 -0.83 7.06
N HIS A 108 -1.30 0.30 6.77
CA HIS A 108 -1.24 1.50 7.59
C HIS A 108 -2.59 1.75 8.26
N VAL A 109 -2.56 2.06 9.56
CA VAL A 109 -3.76 2.41 10.34
C VAL A 109 -3.60 3.83 10.86
N HIS A 110 -4.51 4.71 10.46
CA HIS A 110 -4.53 6.10 10.90
C HIS A 110 -5.58 6.27 12.00
N VAL A 111 -5.18 6.85 13.13
CA VAL A 111 -6.07 7.14 14.27
C VAL A 111 -6.17 8.64 14.45
N GLY A 112 -7.37 9.20 14.28
CA GLY A 112 -7.64 10.61 14.50
C GLY A 112 -7.54 10.98 15.98
N VAL A 113 -6.93 12.13 16.26
CA VAL A 113 -6.72 12.65 17.63
C VAL A 113 -7.06 14.15 17.67
N ASP A 114 -7.53 14.61 18.83
CA ASP A 114 -8.06 15.96 19.07
C ASP A 114 -6.97 17.01 19.34
N SER A 115 -5.70 16.62 19.52
CA SER A 115 -4.58 17.55 19.63
C SER A 115 -3.24 16.95 19.21
N GLY A 116 -2.30 17.82 18.80
CA GLY A 116 -0.94 17.42 18.46
C GLY A 116 -0.15 16.84 19.64
N ASP A 117 -0.28 17.42 20.83
CA ASP A 117 0.40 16.94 22.04
C ASP A 117 -0.05 15.51 22.39
N LYS A 118 -1.34 15.22 22.22
CA LYS A 118 -1.87 13.87 22.41
C LYS A 118 -1.37 12.90 21.34
N ALA A 119 -1.24 13.35 20.09
CA ALA A 119 -0.63 12.57 19.02
C ALA A 119 0.80 12.15 19.39
N VAL A 120 1.62 13.09 19.85
CA VAL A 120 3.01 12.82 20.29
C VAL A 120 3.03 11.85 21.46
N MET A 121 2.17 12.04 22.46
CA MET A 121 2.06 11.13 23.60
C MET A 121 1.68 9.70 23.16
N ILE A 122 0.72 9.56 22.25
CA ILE A 122 0.29 8.26 21.73
C ILE A 122 1.44 7.59 20.96
N CYS A 123 2.16 8.36 20.12
CA CYS A 123 3.35 7.86 19.41
C CYS A 123 4.42 7.35 20.40
N ASP A 124 4.74 8.10 21.45
CA ASP A 124 5.71 7.65 22.46
C ASP A 124 5.29 6.33 23.13
N ARG A 125 3.99 6.17 23.41
CA ARG A 125 3.46 4.96 24.04
C ARG A 125 3.42 3.76 23.09
N ILE A 126 3.06 3.97 21.81
CA ILE A 126 2.97 2.86 20.85
C ILE A 126 4.34 2.29 20.48
N LEU A 127 5.42 3.09 20.58
CA LEU A 127 6.79 2.63 20.34
C LEU A 127 7.15 1.38 21.17
N GLN A 128 6.64 1.28 22.40
CA GLN A 128 6.87 0.13 23.29
C GLN A 128 6.22 -1.16 22.77
N HIS A 129 5.21 -1.04 21.90
CA HIS A 129 4.44 -2.15 21.34
C HIS A 129 4.83 -2.50 19.90
N LEU A 130 5.63 -1.67 19.22
CA LEU A 130 6.05 -1.91 17.83
C LEU A 130 6.72 -3.27 17.61
N PRO A 131 7.62 -3.77 18.48
CA PRO A 131 8.21 -5.10 18.27
C PRO A 131 7.16 -6.21 18.26
N THR A 132 6.17 -6.14 19.14
CA THR A 132 5.06 -7.10 19.20
C THR A 132 4.17 -7.01 17.96
N LEU A 133 3.79 -5.78 17.56
CA LEU A 133 2.99 -5.56 16.35
C LEU A 133 3.71 -6.07 15.10
N LEU A 134 5.02 -5.83 14.99
CA LEU A 134 5.82 -6.35 13.89
C LEU A 134 5.83 -7.89 13.91
N ALA A 135 6.11 -8.51 15.06
CA ALA A 135 6.17 -9.97 15.17
C ALA A 135 4.86 -10.67 14.77
N ILE A 136 3.70 -10.12 15.13
CA ILE A 136 2.39 -10.72 14.78
C ILE A 136 1.97 -10.45 13.34
N SER A 137 2.52 -9.40 12.70
CA SER A 137 2.18 -9.01 11.32
C SER A 137 3.20 -9.49 10.29
N CYS A 138 4.30 -10.11 10.72
CA CYS A 138 5.34 -10.67 9.84
C CYS A 138 4.75 -11.58 8.75
N ASN A 139 4.93 -11.19 7.49
CA ASN A 139 4.48 -11.96 6.32
C ASN A 139 5.45 -11.85 5.11
N SER A 140 6.72 -11.55 5.35
CA SER A 140 7.76 -11.30 4.32
C SER A 140 9.04 -12.13 4.50
N PRO A 141 8.98 -13.48 4.45
CA PRO A 141 10.16 -14.33 4.67
C PRO A 141 11.14 -14.38 3.49
N PHE A 142 10.78 -13.83 2.33
CA PHE A 142 11.55 -13.91 1.07
C PHE A 142 11.88 -12.50 0.52
N TRP A 143 13.02 -12.35 -0.14
CA TRP A 143 13.44 -11.09 -0.78
C TRP A 143 14.50 -11.33 -1.87
N GLU A 144 14.26 -10.87 -3.10
CA GLU A 144 15.21 -10.96 -4.24
C GLU A 144 15.34 -9.66 -5.05
#